data_AF-A0A6F9ALP7-F1
#
_entry.id   AF-A0A6F9ALP7-F1
#
_cell.length_a   1.000
_cell.length_b   1.000
_cell.length_c   1.000
_cell.angle_alpha   90.00
_cell.angle_beta   90.00
_cell.angle_gamma   90.00
#
_symmetry.space_group_name_H-M   'P 1'
#
loop_
_entity.id
_entity.type
_entity.pdbx_description
1 polymer ?
#
loop_
_entity_poly.entity_id
_entity_poly.type
_entity_poly.pdbx_seq_one_letter_code
_entity_poly.pdbx_strand_id
1 'polypeptide(L)'
;MQFSITCTRQAGEPQHLCVIHREQAMAPDYFITLNLPDLVPDLYYIQAAYYIQLVQMYALRCAREENCLSWTLLRFPQRVKNQGTADFLPVKPRHQWEWHSCHQHYHSMVAFSNYDLLDVITGRKVAEGHKASFCLEDTSCDPRVRRRFACTAHTQGLGPGCYDTYNANIDCQWIDITDVPMGNYIIFLISPKHIAKLATCH
;
A
#
# COMPACT_ATOMS: atom_id res chain seq x y z
N MET A 1 -3.44 -7.99 10.32
CA MET A 1 -3.51 -6.85 11.26
C MET A 1 -4.70 -6.03 10.81
N GLN A 2 -5.64 -5.74 11.71
CA GLN A 2 -6.95 -5.18 11.39
C GLN A 2 -7.05 -3.77 12.02
N PHE A 3 -7.74 -2.85 11.36
CA PHE A 3 -8.03 -1.51 11.90
C PHE A 3 -9.49 -1.20 11.68
N SER A 4 -10.15 -0.48 12.57
CA SER A 4 -11.46 0.10 12.30
C SER A 4 -11.34 1.56 11.87
N ILE A 5 -12.23 2.03 11.02
CA ILE A 5 -12.35 3.37 10.49
C ILE A 5 -13.76 3.84 10.75
N THR A 6 -13.94 4.90 11.53
CA THR A 6 -15.24 5.49 11.80
C THR A 6 -15.44 6.71 10.92
N CYS A 7 -16.30 6.63 9.90
CA CYS A 7 -16.60 7.77 9.02
C CYS A 7 -17.90 8.47 9.45
N THR A 8 -17.77 9.75 9.80
CA THR A 8 -18.85 10.60 10.32
C THR A 8 -19.01 11.87 9.51
N ARG A 9 -20.20 12.47 9.54
CA ARG A 9 -20.46 13.80 8.99
C ARG A 9 -20.34 14.83 10.10
N GLN A 10 -19.40 15.76 9.99
CA GLN A 10 -19.28 16.85 10.96
C GLN A 10 -20.34 17.93 10.64
N ALA A 11 -21.12 18.35 11.63
CA ALA A 11 -22.16 19.37 11.42
C ALA A 11 -21.50 20.70 11.02
N GLY A 12 -21.73 21.14 9.78
CA GLY A 12 -21.19 22.40 9.24
C GLY A 12 -20.00 22.28 8.29
N GLU A 13 -19.46 21.08 8.03
CA GLU A 13 -18.39 20.87 7.04
C GLU A 13 -18.87 20.05 5.82
N PRO A 14 -18.40 20.36 4.60
CA PRO A 14 -18.74 19.62 3.37
C PRO A 14 -17.99 18.29 3.23
N GLN A 15 -17.05 17.98 4.14
CA GLN A 15 -16.15 16.83 4.06
C GLN A 15 -16.52 15.73 5.07
N HIS A 16 -16.31 14.47 4.67
CA HIS A 16 -16.45 13.31 5.54
C HIS A 16 -15.25 13.28 6.51
N LEU A 17 -15.50 13.02 7.80
CA LEU A 17 -14.43 12.83 8.80
C LEU A 17 -14.33 11.34 9.12
N CYS A 18 -13.27 10.69 8.64
CA CYS A 18 -12.96 9.31 9.00
C CYS A 18 -11.90 9.27 10.11
N VAL A 19 -12.07 8.40 11.10
CA VAL A 19 -11.14 8.20 12.23
C VAL A 19 -10.64 6.76 12.25
N ILE A 20 -9.32 6.53 12.12
CA ILE A 20 -8.76 5.17 12.20
C ILE A 20 -8.47 4.79 13.65
N HIS A 21 -9.17 3.77 14.15
CA HIS A 21 -8.96 3.15 15.44
C HIS A 21 -8.07 1.89 15.31
N ARG A 22 -7.13 1.74 16.24
CA ARG A 22 -6.23 0.58 16.32
C ARG A 22 -6.97 -0.60 16.96
N GLU A 23 -7.11 -1.71 16.26
CA GLU A 23 -7.37 -3.01 16.89
C GLU A 23 -6.03 -3.70 17.17
N GLN A 24 -5.87 -4.21 18.39
CA GLN A 24 -4.65 -4.94 18.78
C GLN A 24 -4.56 -6.21 17.93
N ALA A 25 -3.56 -6.30 17.06
CA ALA A 25 -3.18 -7.60 16.51
C ALA A 25 -2.17 -8.27 17.41
N MET A 26 -2.38 -9.58 17.59
CA MET A 26 -1.40 -10.48 18.17
C MET A 26 -0.09 -10.43 17.39
N ALA A 27 1.01 -10.39 18.15
CA ALA A 27 2.37 -10.40 17.62
C ALA A 27 2.59 -11.62 16.71
N PRO A 28 3.26 -11.48 15.56
CA PRO A 28 3.62 -12.62 14.76
C PRO A 28 4.68 -13.45 15.50
N ASP A 29 4.47 -14.76 15.52
CA ASP A 29 5.44 -15.73 16.01
C ASP A 29 6.73 -15.65 15.18
N TYR A 30 7.87 -15.48 15.86
CA TYR A 30 9.15 -15.10 15.26
C TYR A 30 9.86 -16.33 14.68
N PHE A 31 9.48 -16.75 13.47
CA PHE A 31 10.26 -17.76 12.71
C PHE A 31 11.27 -17.05 11.81
N ILE A 32 12.56 -17.15 12.14
CA ILE A 32 13.65 -16.70 11.26
C ILE A 32 13.77 -17.72 10.12
N THR A 33 13.16 -17.43 8.97
CA THR A 33 13.43 -18.18 7.74
C THR A 33 14.74 -17.65 7.14
N LEU A 34 15.81 -18.46 7.17
CA LEU A 34 17.07 -18.09 6.53
C LEU A 34 16.87 -17.90 5.01
N ASN A 35 17.45 -16.82 4.48
CA ASN A 35 17.56 -16.49 3.06
C ASN A 35 16.24 -16.17 2.33
N LEU A 36 15.23 -15.64 3.02
CA LEU A 36 14.01 -15.14 2.40
C LEU A 36 13.76 -13.67 2.74
N PRO A 37 13.17 -12.88 1.83
CA PRO A 37 12.62 -11.57 2.16
C PRO A 37 11.41 -11.74 3.07
N ASP A 38 11.17 -10.77 3.97
CA ASP A 38 9.97 -10.73 4.81
C ASP A 38 9.43 -9.31 4.82
N LEU A 39 8.32 -9.10 4.11
CA LEU A 39 7.73 -7.79 3.92
C LEU A 39 6.70 -7.51 5.00
N VAL A 40 6.96 -6.49 5.82
CA VAL A 40 6.07 -6.03 6.87
C VAL A 40 5.62 -4.60 6.62
N PRO A 41 4.31 -4.36 6.44
CA PRO A 41 3.79 -3.01 6.33
C PRO A 41 3.86 -2.27 7.67
N ASP A 42 4.27 -1.01 7.59
CA ASP A 42 4.26 -0.08 8.69
C ASP A 42 2.90 0.60 8.81
N LEU A 43 2.18 0.12 9.81
CA LEU A 43 0.82 0.49 10.11
C LEU A 43 0.68 1.85 10.77
N TYR A 44 1.72 2.32 11.47
CA TYR A 44 1.73 3.64 12.08
C TYR A 44 1.74 4.72 11.00
N TYR A 45 2.44 4.47 9.89
CA TYR A 45 2.48 5.39 8.75
C TYR A 45 1.09 5.64 8.16
N ILE A 46 0.28 4.59 8.00
CA ILE A 46 -1.10 4.70 7.52
C ILE A 46 -1.94 5.59 8.46
N GLN A 47 -1.85 5.35 9.77
CA GLN A 47 -2.61 6.08 10.78
C GLN A 47 -2.20 7.54 10.92
N ALA A 48 -0.91 7.84 10.73
CA ALA A 48 -0.36 9.17 10.97
C ALA A 48 -0.76 10.22 9.92
N ALA A 49 -1.09 9.80 8.69
CA ALA A 49 -1.26 10.74 7.58
C ALA A 49 -2.32 10.32 6.54
N TYR A 50 -3.40 9.68 6.97
CA TYR A 50 -4.56 9.45 6.10
C TYR A 50 -5.44 10.70 6.01
N TYR A 51 -6.12 10.89 4.89
CA TYR A 51 -7.10 11.96 4.70
C TYR A 51 -8.07 11.64 3.56
N ILE A 52 -9.19 12.35 3.53
CA ILE A 52 -10.17 12.25 2.44
C ILE A 52 -9.95 13.39 1.46
N GLN A 53 -9.99 13.10 0.17
CA GLN A 53 -9.87 14.08 -0.88
C GLN A 53 -10.99 13.92 -1.91
N LEU A 54 -11.68 15.02 -2.21
CA LEU A 54 -12.54 15.14 -3.37
C LEU A 54 -11.69 15.60 -4.55
N VAL A 55 -11.67 14.83 -5.64
CA VAL A 55 -10.83 15.15 -6.80
C VAL A 55 -11.68 15.29 -8.06
N GLN A 56 -11.45 16.37 -8.80
CA GLN A 56 -12.10 16.60 -10.09
C GLN A 56 -11.45 15.71 -11.16
N MET A 57 -12.29 15.14 -12.02
CA MET A 57 -11.89 14.17 -13.06
C MET A 57 -10.78 14.63 -14.02
N TYR A 58 -10.57 15.95 -14.19
CA TYR A 58 -9.47 16.45 -15.01
C TYR A 58 -8.09 16.31 -14.35
N ALA A 59 -8.03 16.23 -13.02
CA ALA A 59 -6.79 16.08 -12.26
C ALA A 59 -6.32 14.62 -12.19
N LEU A 60 -7.19 13.67 -12.53
CA LEU A 60 -6.94 12.22 -12.50
C LEU A 60 -6.55 11.64 -13.87
N ARG A 61 -5.86 12.41 -14.72
CA ARG A 61 -5.43 11.93 -16.06
C ARG A 61 -4.53 10.70 -15.96
N CYS A 62 -3.60 10.71 -15.01
CA CYS A 62 -2.69 9.61 -14.76
C CYS A 62 -3.38 8.41 -14.11
N ALA A 63 -4.22 8.66 -13.10
CA ALA A 63 -5.05 7.61 -12.51
C ALA A 63 -6.02 6.97 -13.51
N ARG A 64 -6.45 7.68 -14.56
CA ARG A 64 -7.23 7.12 -15.67
C ARG A 64 -6.44 6.11 -16.49
N GLU A 65 -5.17 6.41 -16.78
CA GLU A 65 -4.29 5.49 -17.51
C GLU A 65 -4.08 4.18 -16.72
N GLU A 66 -4.11 4.27 -15.39
CA GLU A 66 -3.97 3.13 -14.47
C GLU A 66 -5.29 2.56 -13.94
N ASN A 67 -6.44 2.92 -14.54
CA ASN A 67 -7.80 2.46 -14.16
C ASN A 67 -8.18 2.67 -12.67
N CYS A 68 -7.68 3.72 -12.02
CA CYS A 68 -7.94 4.05 -10.61
C CYS A 68 -8.88 5.24 -10.39
N LEU A 69 -9.81 5.49 -11.32
CA LEU A 69 -10.71 6.66 -11.27
C LEU A 69 -11.71 6.60 -10.11
N SER A 70 -11.91 7.75 -9.45
CA SER A 70 -12.86 7.90 -8.34
C SER A 70 -13.17 9.39 -8.10
N TRP A 71 -14.22 9.70 -7.34
CA TRP A 71 -14.58 11.08 -6.94
C TRP A 71 -14.18 11.40 -5.50
N THR A 72 -14.41 10.47 -4.57
CA THR A 72 -14.05 10.62 -3.16
C THR A 72 -13.00 9.59 -2.79
N LEU A 73 -11.78 10.07 -2.50
CA LEU A 73 -10.60 9.24 -2.26
C LEU A 73 -10.27 9.18 -0.76
N LEU A 74 -10.18 7.98 -0.20
CA LEU A 74 -9.50 7.77 1.08
C LEU A 74 -8.02 7.53 0.81
N ARG A 75 -7.19 8.56 1.00
CA ARG A 75 -5.74 8.52 0.79
C ARG A 75 -5.01 8.19 2.08
N PHE A 76 -3.91 7.45 1.96
CA PHE A 76 -3.05 7.09 3.08
C PHE A 76 -1.66 6.69 2.56
N PRO A 77 -0.57 6.98 3.29
CA PRO A 77 0.74 6.55 2.86
C PRO A 77 0.91 5.05 3.12
N GLN A 78 1.79 4.41 2.35
CA GLN A 78 2.18 3.02 2.57
C GLN A 78 3.69 2.97 2.77
N ARG A 79 4.14 2.42 3.89
CA ARG A 79 5.54 2.06 4.09
C ARG A 79 5.65 0.56 4.33
N VAL A 80 6.58 -0.12 3.67
CA VAL A 80 6.84 -1.54 3.85
C VAL A 80 8.31 -1.76 4.12
N LYS A 81 8.63 -2.49 5.19
CA LYS A 81 9.99 -2.89 5.55
C LYS A 81 10.26 -4.29 5.02
N ASN A 82 11.45 -4.52 4.46
CA ASN A 82 11.98 -5.88 4.36
C ASN A 82 12.75 -6.21 5.65
N GLN A 83 12.12 -6.97 6.54
CA GLN A 83 12.72 -7.46 7.78
C GLN A 83 13.33 -8.87 7.63
N GLY A 84 13.31 -9.43 6.43
CA GLY A 84 13.95 -10.71 6.11
C GLY A 84 15.45 -10.57 5.94
N THR A 85 16.09 -11.65 5.50
CA THR A 85 17.56 -11.70 5.33
C THR A 85 18.00 -11.69 3.87
N ALA A 86 17.08 -11.70 2.92
CA ALA A 86 17.35 -11.65 1.49
C ALA A 86 16.61 -10.51 0.79
N ASP A 87 17.08 -10.16 -0.41
CA ASP A 87 16.48 -9.11 -1.24
C ASP A 87 15.09 -9.53 -1.69
N PHE A 88 14.12 -8.62 -1.59
CA PHE A 88 12.86 -8.78 -2.30
C PHE A 88 13.06 -8.24 -3.72
N LEU A 89 12.97 -9.11 -4.72
CA LEU A 89 13.18 -8.75 -6.12
C LEU A 89 11.88 -8.91 -6.91
N PRO A 90 11.68 -8.12 -7.99
CA PRO A 90 10.53 -8.30 -8.85
C PRO A 90 10.55 -9.66 -9.54
N VAL A 91 9.39 -10.33 -9.60
CA VAL A 91 9.24 -11.64 -10.25
C VAL A 91 9.28 -11.52 -11.78
N LYS A 92 8.78 -10.40 -12.34
CA LYS A 92 8.77 -10.16 -13.78
C LYS A 92 10.19 -9.81 -14.27
N PRO A 93 10.69 -10.44 -15.36
CA PRO A 93 11.94 -10.03 -15.98
C PRO A 93 11.81 -8.62 -16.56
N ARG A 94 12.94 -7.90 -16.66
CA ARG A 94 12.98 -6.46 -17.03
C ARG A 94 12.23 -6.09 -18.31
N HIS A 95 12.21 -6.99 -19.30
CA HIS A 95 11.52 -6.74 -20.57
C HIS A 95 9.98 -6.77 -20.46
N GLN A 96 9.43 -7.24 -19.34
CA GLN A 96 8.00 -7.24 -19.03
C GLN A 96 7.62 -6.12 -18.05
N TRP A 97 8.55 -5.22 -17.74
CA TRP A 97 8.26 -4.06 -16.93
C TRP A 97 7.49 -3.05 -17.77
N GLU A 98 6.44 -2.49 -17.19
CA GLU A 98 5.57 -1.54 -17.87
C GLU A 98 6.10 -0.14 -17.59
N TRP A 99 6.27 0.69 -18.62
CA TRP A 99 6.69 2.08 -18.46
C TRP A 99 5.47 2.95 -18.16
N HIS A 100 5.54 3.73 -17.09
CA HIS A 100 4.47 4.64 -16.70
C HIS A 100 4.90 6.08 -16.93
N SER A 101 4.34 6.71 -17.97
CA SER A 101 4.66 8.08 -18.39
C SER A 101 4.34 9.12 -17.32
N CYS A 102 3.35 8.84 -16.46
CA CYS A 102 2.99 9.73 -15.37
C CYS A 102 4.04 9.81 -14.26
N HIS A 103 4.71 8.69 -13.98
CA HIS A 103 5.72 8.60 -12.92
C HIS A 103 7.16 8.60 -13.45
N GLN A 104 7.31 8.58 -14.78
CA GLN A 104 8.60 8.61 -15.49
C GLN A 104 9.55 7.49 -15.03
N HIS A 105 8.99 6.30 -14.74
CA HIS A 105 9.75 5.12 -14.39
C HIS A 105 9.00 3.82 -14.77
N TYR A 106 9.72 2.70 -14.66
CA TYR A 106 9.15 1.38 -14.90
C TYR A 106 8.48 0.82 -13.65
N HIS A 107 7.36 0.14 -13.81
CA HIS A 107 6.76 -0.69 -12.78
C HIS A 107 7.10 -2.16 -13.03
N SER A 108 7.62 -2.82 -12.00
CA SER A 108 8.09 -4.21 -12.07
C SER A 108 7.09 -5.22 -11.53
N MET A 109 5.98 -4.74 -10.97
CA MET A 109 4.89 -5.54 -10.39
C MET A 109 3.54 -4.89 -10.71
N VAL A 110 2.51 -5.71 -10.96
CA VAL A 110 1.16 -5.23 -11.33
C VAL A 110 0.36 -4.74 -10.12
N ALA A 111 0.46 -5.44 -8.98
CA ALA A 111 -0.12 -5.01 -7.71
C ALA A 111 0.78 -5.49 -6.56
N PHE A 112 1.32 -4.55 -5.79
CA PHE A 112 2.18 -4.87 -4.64
C PHE A 112 1.36 -5.15 -3.37
N SER A 113 0.20 -4.51 -3.24
CA SER A 113 -0.71 -4.68 -2.10
C SER A 113 -2.15 -4.35 -2.53
N ASN A 114 -3.10 -5.07 -1.96
CA ASN A 114 -4.52 -4.78 -2.10
C ASN A 114 -5.09 -4.33 -0.75
N TYR A 115 -6.04 -3.42 -0.79
CA TYR A 115 -6.72 -2.90 0.38
C TYR A 115 -8.21 -3.18 0.25
N ASP A 116 -8.74 -3.98 1.16
CA ASP A 116 -10.18 -4.17 1.25
C ASP A 116 -10.74 -3.26 2.34
N LEU A 117 -11.84 -2.58 2.04
CA LEU A 117 -12.64 -1.88 3.04
C LEU A 117 -13.80 -2.78 3.43
N LEU A 118 -13.84 -3.22 4.69
CA LEU A 118 -14.85 -4.14 5.21
C LEU A 118 -15.81 -3.40 6.16
N ASP A 119 -17.09 -3.70 6.10
CA ASP A 119 -18.06 -3.21 7.09
C ASP A 119 -17.86 -3.91 8.44
N VAL A 120 -17.79 -3.16 9.55
CA VAL A 120 -17.48 -3.71 10.90
C VAL A 120 -18.54 -4.70 11.38
N ILE A 121 -19.81 -4.49 11.01
CA ILE A 121 -20.93 -5.30 11.53
C ILE A 121 -21.08 -6.60 10.74
N THR A 122 -21.03 -6.51 9.42
CA THR A 122 -21.27 -7.64 8.51
C THR A 122 -20.00 -8.36 8.09
N GLY A 123 -18.82 -7.74 8.27
CA GLY A 123 -17.54 -8.22 7.77
C GLY A 123 -17.43 -8.25 6.24
N ARG A 124 -18.43 -7.72 5.51
CA ARG A 124 -18.46 -7.77 4.04
C ARG A 124 -17.59 -6.67 3.46
N LYS A 125 -16.91 -6.98 2.36
CA LYS A 125 -16.21 -5.99 1.54
C LYS A 125 -17.20 -5.01 0.91
N VAL A 126 -16.99 -3.72 1.15
CA VAL A 126 -17.82 -2.60 0.65
C VAL A 126 -17.10 -1.73 -0.36
N ALA A 127 -15.78 -1.71 -0.34
CA ALA A 127 -14.95 -1.10 -1.37
C ALA A 127 -13.61 -1.84 -1.44
N GLU A 128 -12.91 -1.66 -2.54
CA GLU A 128 -11.53 -2.09 -2.70
C GLU A 128 -10.69 -0.94 -3.22
N GLY A 129 -9.47 -0.86 -2.71
CA GLY A 129 -8.42 -0.05 -3.28
C GLY A 129 -7.31 -0.99 -3.72
N HIS A 130 -6.66 -0.63 -4.80
CA HIS A 130 -5.48 -1.33 -5.26
C HIS A 130 -4.32 -0.37 -5.21
N LYS A 131 -3.17 -0.83 -4.72
CA LYS A 131 -1.93 -0.19 -5.12
C LYS A 131 -1.66 -0.62 -6.55
N ALA A 132 -2.08 0.21 -7.51
CA ALA A 132 -1.60 0.08 -8.87
C ALA A 132 -0.07 0.09 -8.82
N SER A 133 0.55 -0.91 -9.43
CA SER A 133 1.95 -0.99 -9.82
C SER A 133 2.84 0.20 -9.44
N PHE A 134 3.93 -0.04 -8.70
CA PHE A 134 4.94 0.99 -8.42
C PHE A 134 6.35 0.43 -8.55
N CYS A 135 7.30 1.32 -8.72
CA CYS A 135 8.71 0.97 -8.71
C CYS A 135 9.20 0.60 -7.30
N LEU A 136 9.81 -0.56 -7.17
CA LEU A 136 10.32 -1.11 -5.92
C LEU A 136 11.74 -0.58 -5.65
N GLU A 137 11.92 0.21 -4.60
CA GLU A 137 13.22 0.79 -4.25
C GLU A 137 13.47 0.92 -2.74
N ASP A 138 14.73 1.08 -2.38
CA ASP A 138 15.11 1.41 -1.01
C ASP A 138 14.87 2.92 -0.81
N THR A 139 13.71 3.33 -0.26
CA THR A 139 13.39 4.75 0.04
C THR A 139 14.09 5.27 1.30
N SER A 140 14.34 4.39 2.26
CA SER A 140 15.12 4.64 3.48
C SER A 140 15.57 3.30 4.05
N CYS A 141 16.56 3.29 4.95
CA CYS A 141 16.99 2.05 5.61
C CYS A 141 17.34 2.29 7.07
N ASP A 142 17.38 1.19 7.83
CA ASP A 142 17.86 1.20 9.21
C ASP A 142 19.31 1.76 9.30
N PRO A 143 19.71 2.27 10.48
CA PRO A 143 21.07 2.79 10.66
C PRO A 143 22.13 1.77 10.23
N ARG A 144 23.14 2.25 9.48
CA ARG A 144 24.25 1.45 8.92
C ARG A 144 23.89 0.51 7.77
N VAL A 145 22.63 0.45 7.36
CA VAL A 145 22.22 -0.23 6.11
C VAL A 145 22.31 0.77 4.95
N ARG A 146 22.92 0.35 3.84
CA ARG A 146 23.04 1.18 2.63
C ARG A 146 21.93 0.83 1.63
N ARG A 147 21.35 1.86 1.03
CA ARG A 147 20.41 1.76 -0.10
C ARG A 147 21.15 1.15 -1.30
N ARG A 148 20.51 0.22 -2.00
CA ARG A 148 21.05 -0.49 -3.17
C ARG A 148 20.15 -0.40 -4.40
N PHE A 149 18.84 -0.40 -4.20
CA PHE A 149 17.87 -0.33 -5.29
C PHE A 149 17.31 1.07 -5.42
N ALA A 150 17.29 1.58 -6.66
CA ALA A 150 16.77 2.89 -6.98
C ALA A 150 16.15 2.89 -8.38
N CYS A 151 14.90 3.34 -8.46
CA CYS A 151 14.12 3.41 -9.69
C CYS A 151 14.80 4.25 -10.78
N THR A 152 15.39 5.37 -10.34
CA THR A 152 16.16 6.30 -11.18
C THR A 152 17.44 5.70 -11.73
N ALA A 153 17.99 4.68 -11.07
CA ALA A 153 19.16 3.93 -11.52
C ALA A 153 18.77 2.65 -12.29
N HIS A 154 17.50 2.48 -12.64
CA HIS A 154 16.97 1.31 -13.35
C HIS A 154 17.19 -0.03 -12.64
N THR A 155 17.36 0.00 -11.32
CA THR A 155 17.45 -1.20 -10.47
C THR A 155 16.24 -1.23 -9.55
N GLN A 156 15.60 -2.39 -9.42
CA GLN A 156 14.43 -2.55 -8.55
C GLN A 156 14.61 -3.70 -7.60
N GLY A 157 14.19 -3.48 -6.36
CA GLY A 157 14.37 -4.40 -5.25
C GLY A 157 14.16 -3.68 -3.92
N LEU A 158 14.00 -4.45 -2.86
CA LEU A 158 13.98 -3.94 -1.50
C LEU A 158 14.94 -4.76 -0.64
N GLY A 159 16.02 -4.12 -0.20
CA GLY A 159 17.08 -4.76 0.56
C GLY A 159 16.69 -5.07 2.01
N PRO A 160 17.30 -6.07 2.66
CA PRO A 160 17.15 -6.33 4.09
C PRO A 160 17.41 -5.08 4.93
N GLY A 161 16.50 -4.76 5.85
CA GLY A 161 16.58 -3.58 6.71
C GLY A 161 16.22 -2.26 6.01
N CYS A 162 15.81 -2.30 4.74
CA CYS A 162 15.32 -1.13 4.01
C CYS A 162 13.79 -1.08 3.96
N TYR A 163 13.29 0.11 3.67
CA TYR A 163 11.88 0.45 3.57
C TYR A 163 11.58 1.00 2.18
N ASP A 164 10.43 0.60 1.64
CA ASP A 164 9.81 1.24 0.49
C ASP A 164 8.61 2.07 0.97
N THR A 165 8.63 3.37 0.70
CA THR A 165 7.70 4.36 1.27
C THR A 165 7.03 5.15 0.16
N TYR A 166 5.71 5.07 0.13
CA TYR A 166 4.84 5.81 -0.77
C TYR A 166 3.97 6.77 0.03
N ASN A 167 4.00 8.03 -0.37
CA ASN A 167 3.23 9.08 0.26
C ASN A 167 1.77 9.04 -0.21
N ALA A 168 0.86 9.53 0.63
CA ALA A 168 -0.58 9.57 0.34
C ALA A 168 -0.97 10.42 -0.88
N ASN A 169 -0.11 11.36 -1.28
CA ASN A 169 -0.31 12.25 -2.42
C ASN A 169 0.08 11.64 -3.77
N ILE A 170 0.70 10.45 -3.78
CA ILE A 170 1.02 9.73 -5.01
C ILE A 170 -0.27 9.26 -5.68
N ASP A 171 -0.30 9.20 -7.01
CA ASP A 171 -1.45 8.66 -7.73
C ASP A 171 -1.70 7.19 -7.39
N CYS A 172 -2.95 6.73 -7.50
CA CYS A 172 -3.36 5.35 -7.21
C CYS A 172 -3.05 4.85 -5.78
N GLN A 173 -2.78 5.76 -4.84
CA GLN A 173 -2.54 5.47 -3.42
C GLN A 173 -3.79 5.86 -2.59
N TRP A 174 -4.93 5.25 -2.91
CA TRP A 174 -6.21 5.46 -2.26
C TRP A 174 -7.15 4.25 -2.34
N ILE A 175 -8.21 4.28 -1.53
CA ILE A 175 -9.44 3.50 -1.74
C ILE A 175 -10.50 4.46 -2.26
N ASP A 176 -11.20 4.06 -3.33
CA ASP A 176 -12.41 4.76 -3.79
C ASP A 176 -13.52 4.55 -2.76
N ILE A 177 -14.00 5.63 -2.14
CA ILE A 177 -15.10 5.61 -1.17
C ILE A 177 -16.32 6.42 -1.67
N THR A 178 -16.43 6.66 -2.98
CA THR A 178 -17.50 7.46 -3.59
C THR A 178 -18.89 6.91 -3.26
N ASP A 179 -19.06 5.59 -3.34
CA ASP A 179 -20.33 4.91 -3.12
C ASP A 179 -20.41 4.21 -1.74
N VAL A 180 -19.47 4.50 -0.84
CA VAL A 180 -19.43 3.91 0.50
C VAL A 180 -20.32 4.73 1.44
N PRO A 181 -21.34 4.12 2.08
CA PRO A 181 -22.18 4.81 3.05
C PRO A 181 -21.39 5.30 4.27
N MET A 182 -22.02 6.15 5.09
CA MET A 182 -21.46 6.51 6.39
C MET A 182 -21.51 5.31 7.33
N GLY A 183 -20.47 5.10 8.13
CA GLY A 183 -20.41 3.96 9.03
C GLY A 183 -19.02 3.68 9.57
N ASN A 184 -18.91 2.55 10.27
CA ASN A 184 -17.66 2.03 10.78
C ASN A 184 -17.19 0.90 9.86
N TYR A 185 -15.99 1.05 9.34
CA TYR A 185 -15.36 0.15 8.39
C TYR A 185 -14.05 -0.38 8.93
N ILE A 186 -13.39 -1.26 8.20
CA ILE A 186 -12.10 -1.84 8.53
C ILE A 186 -11.25 -1.82 7.28
N ILE A 187 -10.04 -1.24 7.33
CA ILE A 187 -9.07 -1.46 6.27
C ILE A 187 -8.34 -2.77 6.55
N PHE A 188 -8.50 -3.71 5.63
CA PHE A 188 -7.78 -4.95 5.62
C PHE A 188 -6.70 -4.91 4.54
N LEU A 189 -5.43 -4.93 4.98
CA LEU A 189 -4.27 -4.92 4.10
C LEU A 189 -3.91 -6.35 3.68
N ILE A 190 -4.10 -6.66 2.41
CA ILE A 190 -3.63 -7.89 1.78
C ILE A 190 -2.23 -7.60 1.24
N SER A 191 -1.23 -8.00 2.03
CA SER A 191 0.16 -8.01 1.60
C SER A 191 0.56 -9.37 1.05
N PRO A 192 1.54 -9.43 0.13
CA PRO A 192 2.07 -10.68 -0.41
C PRO A 192 2.90 -11.47 0.60
N LYS A 193 2.58 -11.47 1.90
CA LYS A 193 3.19 -12.38 2.91
C LYS A 193 3.22 -13.84 2.45
N HIS A 194 2.33 -14.23 1.54
CA HIS A 194 2.31 -15.54 0.91
C HIS A 194 3.30 -15.71 -0.27
N ILE A 195 3.69 -14.65 -0.98
CA ILE A 195 4.66 -14.75 -2.10
C ILE A 195 6.06 -15.11 -1.58
N ALA A 196 6.44 -14.68 -0.37
CA ALA A 196 7.75 -15.01 0.21
C ALA A 196 7.81 -16.37 0.94
N LYS A 197 6.67 -16.94 1.36
CA LYS A 197 6.59 -18.29 1.96
C LYS A 197 6.36 -19.42 0.92
N LEU A 198 6.11 -19.10 -0.34
CA LEU A 198 5.72 -20.06 -1.39
C LEU A 198 6.84 -20.97 -1.92
N ALA A 199 8.04 -20.96 -1.34
CA ALA A 199 9.11 -21.89 -1.68
C ALA A 199 9.26 -23.00 -0.64
N THR A 200 8.32 -23.94 -0.58
CA THR A 200 8.58 -25.32 -0.12
C THR A 200 7.61 -26.28 -0.80
N CYS A 201 8.11 -26.95 -1.84
CA CYS A 201 7.55 -28.21 -2.34
C CYS A 201 8.73 -29.11 -2.72
N HIS A 202 9.13 -29.96 -1.76
CA HIS A 202 9.45 -31.38 -1.95
C HIS A 202 9.33 -32.07 -0.59
#